data_AF-A0A413QXE7-F1
#
_entry.id   AF-A0A413QXE7-F1
#
_cell.length_a   1.000
_cell.length_b   1.000
_cell.length_c   1.000
_cell.angle_alpha   90.00
_cell.angle_beta   90.00
_cell.angle_gamma   90.00
#
_symmetry.space_group_name_H-M   'P 1'
#
loop_
_entity.id
_entity.type
_entity.pdbx_description
1 polymer ?
#
loop_
_entity_poly.entity_id
_entity_poly.type
_entity_poly.pdbx_seq_one_letter_code
_entity_poly.pdbx_strand_id
1 'polypeptide(L)'
;MLDTYMIILVVVLALIFDFINGFHDTANAIATCVSTRAIRPGLAIIGTAILNFIGAMISTGVAKTIGGDIVISANMINELIIVAGLTGAIIWNLLTWYVGMPSSSSHALIGGMIGAVAISVGFGALNGWGILKIFLSLILSPITAIVVGYIIMNLIFAVCHSYRPAVVNLTANRLQVLSAALMAFSHGSNDAQKSMGIITLALLSGGFIDTLEVPTIVKLLCAAAMALGTSVGGWKIIRTVGGKIFKMHPIHGFAADLNSAVVIFTATLLHLPVSTTHVVSGSIMGVGAAQRVKAVHWNVARQMVSAWVLTIPCTAVMGALAFLIIRYVFFAAV
;
A
#
# COMPACT_ATOMS: atom_id res chain seq x y z
N MET A 1 25.07 -19.64 -11.67
CA MET A 1 25.64 -18.53 -12.45
C MET A 1 24.80 -17.31 -12.13
N LEU A 2 25.43 -16.19 -11.78
CA LEU A 2 24.76 -14.91 -11.56
C LEU A 2 24.02 -14.53 -12.86
N ASP A 3 22.72 -14.79 -12.92
CA ASP A 3 21.94 -14.50 -14.13
C ASP A 3 21.52 -13.03 -14.09
N THR A 4 22.49 -12.15 -14.34
CA THR A 4 22.34 -10.68 -14.24
C THR A 4 21.12 -10.17 -15.01
N TYR A 5 20.77 -10.83 -16.13
CA TYR A 5 19.57 -10.51 -16.91
C TYR A 5 18.27 -10.72 -16.12
N MET A 6 18.18 -11.79 -15.33
CA MET A 6 17.00 -12.08 -14.51
C MET A 6 16.86 -11.10 -13.35
N ILE A 7 17.97 -10.70 -12.72
CA ILE A 7 17.95 -9.65 -11.68
C ILE A 7 17.50 -8.32 -12.27
N ILE A 8 18.01 -7.92 -13.44
CA ILE A 8 17.56 -6.70 -14.12
C ILE A 8 16.06 -6.78 -14.40
N LEU A 9 15.55 -7.92 -14.84
CA LEU A 9 14.11 -8.12 -15.06
C LEU A 9 13.30 -7.98 -13.76
N VAL A 10 13.76 -8.56 -12.66
CA VAL A 10 13.12 -8.40 -11.34
C VAL A 10 13.09 -6.92 -10.94
N VAL A 11 14.21 -6.21 -11.08
CA VAL A 11 14.28 -4.77 -10.76
C VAL A 11 13.28 -4.00 -11.61
N VAL A 12 13.26 -4.21 -12.92
CA VAL A 12 12.33 -3.52 -13.84
C VAL A 12 10.87 -3.82 -13.46
N LEU A 13 10.51 -5.07 -13.22
CA LEU A 13 9.14 -5.44 -12.82
C LEU A 13 8.75 -4.88 -11.46
N ALA A 14 9.67 -4.88 -10.49
CA ALA A 14 9.42 -4.28 -9.19
C ALA A 14 9.22 -2.77 -9.28
N LEU A 15 9.98 -2.06 -10.13
CA LEU A 15 9.78 -0.64 -10.38
C LEU A 15 8.48 -0.36 -11.14
N ILE A 16 8.08 -1.22 -12.08
CA ILE A 16 6.77 -1.15 -12.73
C ILE A 16 5.66 -1.35 -11.69
N PHE A 17 5.79 -2.34 -10.81
CA PHE A 17 4.86 -2.57 -9.72
C PHE A 17 4.76 -1.34 -8.81
N ASP A 18 5.88 -0.73 -8.44
CA ASP A 18 5.93 0.45 -7.56
C ASP A 18 5.33 1.69 -8.23
N PHE A 19 5.58 1.87 -9.53
CA PHE A 19 4.94 2.89 -10.34
C PHE A 19 3.42 2.68 -10.41
N ILE A 20 2.98 1.44 -10.64
CA ILE A 20 1.56 1.08 -10.63
C ILE A 20 0.93 1.36 -9.28
N ASN A 21 1.63 0.97 -8.20
CA ASN A 21 1.19 1.25 -6.84
C ASN A 21 1.05 2.77 -6.61
N GLY A 22 2.02 3.56 -7.07
CA GLY A 22 1.98 5.02 -6.99
C GLY A 22 0.69 5.61 -7.55
N PHE A 23 0.31 5.27 -8.79
CA PHE A 23 -0.94 5.82 -9.36
C PHE A 23 -2.20 5.16 -8.78
N HIS A 24 -2.14 3.88 -8.43
CA HIS A 24 -3.27 3.14 -7.86
C HIS A 24 -3.66 3.74 -6.50
N ASP A 25 -2.67 3.98 -5.65
CA ASP A 25 -2.87 4.42 -4.27
C ASP A 25 -2.74 5.94 -4.09
N THR A 26 -2.49 6.69 -5.18
CA THR A 26 -2.70 8.16 -5.19
C THR A 26 -4.08 8.52 -4.67
N ALA A 27 -5.09 7.70 -4.99
CA ALA A 27 -6.44 7.89 -4.50
C ALA A 27 -6.54 7.91 -2.98
N ASN A 28 -5.78 7.08 -2.29
CA ASN A 28 -5.77 7.02 -0.83
C ASN A 28 -5.20 8.30 -0.22
N ALA A 29 -4.19 8.89 -0.87
CA ALA A 29 -3.51 10.07 -0.34
C ALA A 29 -4.21 11.40 -0.63
N ILE A 30 -4.98 11.50 -1.72
CA ILE A 30 -5.58 12.78 -2.12
C ILE A 30 -7.11 12.81 -2.12
N ALA A 31 -7.81 11.67 -2.07
CA ALA A 31 -9.27 11.67 -2.24
C ALA A 31 -10.00 12.49 -1.16
N THR A 32 -9.53 12.45 0.09
CA THR A 32 -10.09 13.19 1.22
C THR A 32 -9.92 14.70 1.03
N CYS A 33 -8.70 15.20 0.80
CA CYS A 33 -8.41 16.63 0.70
C CYS A 33 -8.93 17.26 -0.61
N VAL A 34 -9.04 16.48 -1.68
CA VAL A 34 -9.67 16.92 -2.93
C VAL A 34 -11.20 16.93 -2.81
N SER A 35 -11.81 15.91 -2.19
CA SER A 35 -13.26 15.85 -2.04
C SER A 35 -13.83 16.91 -1.09
N THR A 36 -13.08 17.28 -0.04
CA THR A 36 -13.43 18.40 0.85
C THR A 36 -13.06 19.77 0.28
N ARG A 37 -12.43 19.82 -0.90
CA ARG A 37 -11.92 21.04 -1.55
C ARG A 37 -10.92 21.82 -0.69
N ALA A 38 -10.12 21.13 0.11
CA ALA A 38 -9.02 21.74 0.88
C ALA A 38 -7.85 22.16 -0.02
N ILE A 39 -7.60 21.41 -1.09
CA ILE A 39 -6.51 21.68 -2.04
C ILE A 39 -6.97 21.41 -3.48
N ARG A 40 -6.38 22.15 -4.43
CA ARG A 40 -6.62 21.91 -5.86
C ARG A 40 -5.98 20.58 -6.28
N PRO A 41 -6.65 19.74 -7.08
CA PRO A 41 -6.15 18.40 -7.41
C PRO A 41 -4.73 18.36 -7.98
N GLY A 42 -4.36 19.28 -8.88
CA GLY A 42 -3.01 19.31 -9.47
C GLY A 42 -1.91 19.56 -8.43
N LEU A 43 -2.16 20.45 -7.46
CA LEU A 43 -1.23 20.70 -6.36
C LEU A 43 -1.17 19.51 -5.40
N ALA A 44 -2.30 18.86 -5.14
CA ALA A 44 -2.35 17.66 -4.32
C ALA A 44 -1.51 16.53 -4.92
N ILE A 45 -1.61 16.29 -6.23
CA ILE A 45 -0.85 15.26 -6.93
C ILE A 45 0.66 15.52 -6.84
N ILE A 46 1.11 16.73 -7.19
CA ILE A 46 2.54 17.08 -7.16
C ILE A 46 3.09 17.04 -5.72
N GLY A 47 2.38 17.63 -4.77
CA GLY A 47 2.77 17.60 -3.36
C GLY A 47 2.85 16.18 -2.81
N THR A 48 1.90 15.32 -3.15
CA THR A 48 1.89 13.90 -2.75
C THR A 48 3.05 13.15 -3.39
N ALA A 49 3.36 13.37 -4.66
CA ALA A 49 4.50 12.73 -5.33
C ALA A 49 5.82 13.07 -4.63
N ILE A 50 6.05 14.35 -4.30
CA ILE A 50 7.23 14.81 -3.58
C ILE A 50 7.29 14.19 -2.18
N LEU A 51 6.19 14.20 -1.44
CA LEU A 51 6.16 13.67 -0.07
C LEU A 51 6.26 12.14 -0.04
N ASN A 52 5.70 11.44 -1.03
CA ASN A 52 5.90 10.00 -1.20
C ASN A 52 7.38 9.69 -1.40
N PHE A 53 8.07 10.45 -2.27
CA PHE A 53 9.51 10.31 -2.49
C PHE A 53 10.29 10.52 -1.18
N ILE A 54 10.04 11.63 -0.48
CA ILE A 54 10.75 11.95 0.77
C ILE A 54 10.47 10.88 1.84
N GLY A 55 9.22 10.46 1.99
CA GLY A 55 8.84 9.41 2.95
C GLY A 55 9.55 8.09 2.67
N ALA A 56 9.60 7.67 1.40
CA ALA A 56 10.32 6.47 0.96
C ALA A 56 11.82 6.53 1.30
N MET A 57 12.39 7.73 1.36
CA MET A 57 13.80 7.94 1.64
C MET A 57 14.18 7.84 3.13
N ILE A 58 13.24 7.64 4.07
CA ILE A 58 13.53 7.72 5.50
C ILE A 58 13.73 6.36 6.19
N SER A 59 13.02 5.32 5.77
CA SER A 59 13.05 4.01 6.44
C SER A 59 13.26 2.86 5.45
N THR A 60 13.80 1.75 5.96
CA THR A 60 14.00 0.48 5.23
C THR A 60 13.54 -0.73 6.04
N GLY A 61 12.93 -0.53 7.21
CA GLY A 61 12.52 -1.62 8.09
C GLY A 61 11.38 -2.49 7.52
N VAL A 62 10.39 -1.87 6.87
CA VAL A 62 9.31 -2.60 6.19
C VAL A 62 9.87 -3.42 5.04
N ALA A 63 10.88 -2.90 4.33
CA ALA A 63 11.56 -3.62 3.26
C ALA A 63 12.26 -4.89 3.78
N LYS A 64 12.91 -4.80 4.95
CA LYS A 64 13.51 -5.97 5.62
C LYS A 64 12.45 -7.00 6.00
N THR A 65 11.29 -6.57 6.49
CA THR A 65 10.18 -7.50 6.76
C THR A 65 9.61 -8.13 5.49
N ILE A 66 9.36 -7.36 4.42
CA ILE A 66 8.86 -7.94 3.17
C ILE A 66 9.89 -8.90 2.53
N GLY A 67 11.16 -8.52 2.52
CA GLY A 67 12.23 -9.34 1.94
C GLY A 67 12.56 -10.59 2.77
N GLY A 68 12.41 -10.54 4.10
CA GLY A 68 12.84 -11.62 5.00
C GLY A 68 11.72 -12.51 5.55
N ASP A 69 10.50 -11.99 5.66
CA ASP A 69 9.42 -12.70 6.38
C ASP A 69 8.50 -13.52 5.46
N ILE A 70 8.66 -13.46 4.12
CA ILE A 70 7.85 -14.26 3.17
C ILE A 70 8.42 -15.69 2.99
N VAL A 71 9.74 -15.82 2.88
CA VAL A 71 10.42 -17.10 2.63
C VAL A 71 11.39 -17.43 3.76
N ILE A 72 11.62 -18.71 4.05
CA ILE A 72 12.50 -19.11 5.17
C ILE A 72 13.97 -18.76 4.87
N SER A 73 14.38 -18.86 3.60
CA SER A 73 15.72 -18.54 3.14
C SER A 73 15.69 -18.06 1.69
N ALA A 74 16.45 -17.00 1.39
CA ALA A 74 16.59 -16.46 0.04
C ALA A 74 17.20 -17.48 -0.95
N ASN A 75 17.97 -18.45 -0.45
CA ASN A 75 18.61 -19.48 -1.27
C ASN A 75 17.65 -20.55 -1.79
N MET A 76 16.42 -20.60 -1.25
CA MET A 76 15.40 -21.57 -1.69
C MET A 76 14.57 -21.07 -2.87
N ILE A 77 14.65 -19.78 -3.18
CA ILE A 77 13.97 -19.19 -4.33
C ILE A 77 15.00 -18.70 -5.32
N ASN A 78 14.55 -18.42 -6.54
CA ASN A 78 15.34 -17.79 -7.58
C ASN A 78 14.56 -16.63 -8.19
N GLU A 79 15.21 -15.87 -9.06
CA GLU A 79 14.68 -14.67 -9.69
C GLU A 79 13.42 -14.98 -10.51
N LEU A 80 13.34 -16.15 -11.15
CA LEU A 80 12.18 -16.56 -11.95
C LEU A 80 10.90 -16.67 -11.09
N ILE A 81 11.02 -17.19 -9.87
CA ILE A 81 9.89 -17.24 -8.92
C ILE A 81 9.46 -15.83 -8.51
N ILE A 82 10.41 -14.93 -8.27
CA ILE A 82 10.14 -13.53 -7.90
C ILE A 82 9.45 -12.80 -9.07
N VAL A 83 9.94 -12.98 -10.30
CA VAL A 83 9.32 -12.46 -11.53
C VAL A 83 7.87 -12.94 -11.65
N ALA A 84 7.60 -14.23 -11.41
CA ALA A 84 6.25 -14.77 -11.47
C ALA A 84 5.31 -14.14 -10.41
N GLY A 85 5.78 -14.02 -9.17
CA GLY A 85 5.01 -13.40 -8.08
C GLY A 85 4.70 -11.93 -8.35
N LEU A 86 5.69 -11.15 -8.81
CA LEU A 86 5.51 -9.76 -9.23
C LEU A 86 4.53 -9.64 -10.39
N THR A 87 4.64 -10.53 -11.39
CA THR A 87 3.73 -10.54 -12.55
C THR A 87 2.28 -10.75 -12.12
N GLY A 88 2.03 -11.72 -11.23
CA GLY A 88 0.69 -11.95 -10.68
C GLY A 88 0.14 -10.73 -9.92
N ALA A 89 0.97 -10.06 -9.13
CA ALA A 89 0.59 -8.86 -8.40
C ALA A 89 0.30 -7.66 -9.34
N ILE A 90 1.12 -7.46 -10.37
CA ILE A 90 0.95 -6.42 -11.39
C ILE A 90 -0.35 -6.62 -12.17
N ILE A 91 -0.62 -7.85 -12.64
CA ILE A 91 -1.85 -8.18 -13.37
C ILE A 91 -3.07 -7.84 -12.52
N TRP A 92 -3.08 -8.24 -11.25
CA TRP A 92 -4.18 -7.95 -10.35
C TRP A 92 -4.37 -6.45 -10.14
N ASN A 93 -3.30 -5.71 -9.84
CA ASN A 93 -3.38 -4.25 -9.63
C ASN A 93 -3.91 -3.51 -10.86
N LEU A 94 -3.49 -3.91 -12.07
CA LEU A 94 -4.01 -3.32 -13.31
C LEU A 94 -5.48 -3.68 -13.54
N LEU A 95 -5.88 -4.92 -13.23
CA LEU A 95 -7.28 -5.36 -13.31
C LEU A 95 -8.16 -4.55 -12.36
N THR A 96 -7.77 -4.44 -11.08
CA THR A 96 -8.55 -3.72 -10.07
C THR A 96 -8.63 -2.23 -10.37
N TRP A 97 -7.52 -1.64 -10.85
CA TRP A 97 -7.55 -0.26 -11.35
C TRP A 97 -8.48 -0.09 -12.56
N TYR A 98 -8.46 -1.02 -13.52
CA TYR A 98 -9.27 -0.94 -14.72
C TYR A 98 -10.76 -0.88 -14.38
N VAL A 99 -11.20 -1.75 -13.47
CA VAL A 99 -12.59 -1.80 -12.96
C VAL A 99 -12.89 -0.76 -11.87
N GLY A 100 -11.88 -0.01 -11.41
CA GLY A 100 -12.02 1.03 -10.39
C GLY A 100 -12.29 0.49 -8.98
N MET A 101 -11.89 -0.75 -8.69
CA MET A 101 -12.04 -1.42 -7.40
C MET A 101 -10.88 -1.05 -6.47
N PRO A 102 -11.14 -0.50 -5.27
CA PRO A 102 -10.09 -0.18 -4.31
C PRO A 102 -9.50 -1.47 -3.73
N SER A 103 -8.38 -1.90 -4.29
CA SER A 103 -7.60 -3.07 -3.87
C SER A 103 -6.32 -2.66 -3.16
N SER A 104 -5.77 -3.56 -2.36
CA SER A 104 -4.47 -3.38 -1.70
C SER A 104 -3.35 -3.98 -2.52
N SER A 105 -2.43 -3.14 -3.01
CA SER A 105 -1.18 -3.58 -3.65
C SER A 105 -0.32 -4.44 -2.73
N SER A 106 -0.39 -4.21 -1.41
CA SER A 106 0.35 -5.02 -0.43
C SER A 106 -0.16 -6.46 -0.39
N HIS A 107 -1.49 -6.64 -0.35
CA HIS A 107 -2.11 -7.96 -0.42
C HIS A 107 -1.81 -8.62 -1.76
N ALA A 108 -1.83 -7.85 -2.86
CA ALA A 108 -1.54 -8.35 -4.19
C ALA A 108 -0.11 -8.91 -4.28
N LEU A 109 0.88 -8.16 -3.79
CA LEU A 109 2.28 -8.58 -3.77
C LEU A 109 2.51 -9.82 -2.92
N ILE A 110 2.00 -9.82 -1.68
CA ILE A 110 2.19 -10.93 -0.74
C ILE A 110 1.52 -12.20 -1.29
N GLY A 111 0.28 -12.10 -1.77
CA GLY A 111 -0.41 -13.24 -2.37
C GLY A 111 0.32 -13.75 -3.61
N GLY A 112 0.71 -12.87 -4.53
CA GLY A 112 1.47 -13.23 -5.73
C GLY A 112 2.76 -13.99 -5.43
N MET A 113 3.55 -13.50 -4.47
CA MET A 113 4.76 -14.17 -4.00
C MET A 113 4.47 -15.52 -3.34
N ILE A 114 3.49 -15.59 -2.43
CA ILE A 114 3.09 -16.85 -1.78
C ILE A 114 2.71 -17.91 -2.80
N GLY A 115 1.88 -17.54 -3.79
CA GLY A 115 1.43 -18.46 -4.83
C GLY A 115 2.56 -18.97 -5.72
N ALA A 116 3.43 -18.06 -6.17
CA ALA A 116 4.59 -18.41 -6.99
C ALA A 116 5.56 -19.33 -6.24
N VAL A 117 5.85 -19.05 -4.96
CA VAL A 117 6.73 -19.90 -4.13
C VAL A 117 6.09 -21.26 -3.86
N ALA A 118 4.80 -21.28 -3.51
CA ALA A 118 4.09 -22.52 -3.18
C ALA A 118 4.06 -23.52 -4.34
N ILE A 119 3.85 -23.06 -5.58
CA ILE A 119 3.82 -23.95 -6.75
C ILE A 119 5.20 -24.34 -7.27
N SER A 120 6.22 -23.51 -7.01
CA SER A 120 7.57 -23.71 -7.55
C SER A 120 8.42 -24.66 -6.70
N VAL A 121 8.48 -24.39 -5.39
CA VAL A 121 9.36 -25.10 -4.45
C VAL A 121 8.54 -25.81 -3.36
N GLY A 122 7.26 -25.48 -3.21
CA GLY A 122 6.36 -26.07 -2.23
C GLY A 122 6.11 -25.17 -1.03
N PHE A 123 5.08 -25.49 -0.24
CA PHE A 123 4.72 -24.74 0.97
C PHE A 123 5.83 -24.75 2.04
N GLY A 124 6.74 -25.71 2.01
CA GLY A 124 7.87 -25.78 2.95
C GLY A 124 8.89 -24.65 2.80
N ALA A 125 8.87 -23.90 1.68
CA ALA A 125 9.75 -22.76 1.48
C ALA A 125 9.22 -21.45 2.11
N LEU A 126 7.93 -21.43 2.48
CA LEU A 126 7.25 -20.26 3.04
C LEU A 126 7.52 -20.12 4.54
N ASN A 127 7.85 -18.91 4.98
CA ASN A 127 8.03 -18.63 6.39
C ASN A 127 6.67 -18.42 7.08
N GLY A 128 6.08 -19.49 7.61
CA GLY A 128 4.75 -19.44 8.24
C GLY A 128 4.62 -18.37 9.34
N TRP A 129 5.64 -18.21 10.19
CA TRP A 129 5.66 -17.19 11.24
C TRP A 129 5.78 -15.77 10.70
N GLY A 130 6.68 -15.56 9.73
CA GLY A 130 6.87 -14.27 9.08
C GLY A 130 5.62 -13.84 8.31
N ILE A 131 5.03 -14.75 7.54
CA ILE A 131 3.76 -14.53 6.84
C ILE A 131 2.65 -14.22 7.85
N LEU A 132 2.52 -14.97 8.95
CA LEU A 132 1.52 -14.70 9.98
C LEU A 132 1.67 -13.28 10.55
N LYS A 133 2.90 -12.84 10.84
CA LYS A 133 3.19 -11.47 11.31
C LYS A 133 2.75 -10.41 10.29
N ILE A 134 3.03 -10.62 9.00
CA ILE A 134 2.57 -9.74 7.91
C ILE A 134 1.05 -9.70 7.86
N PHE A 135 0.38 -10.86 7.84
CA PHE A 135 -1.08 -10.97 7.80
C PHE A 135 -1.74 -10.30 9.01
N LEU A 136 -1.19 -10.50 10.21
CA LEU A 136 -1.68 -9.84 11.43
C LEU A 136 -1.60 -8.32 11.29
N SER A 137 -0.50 -7.76 10.74
CA SER A 137 -0.41 -6.32 10.50
C SER A 137 -1.47 -5.83 9.50
N LEU A 138 -1.70 -6.58 8.42
CA LEU A 138 -2.70 -6.24 7.40
C LEU A 138 -4.15 -6.25 7.93
N ILE A 139 -4.45 -7.12 8.89
CA ILE A 139 -5.78 -7.22 9.52
C ILE A 139 -5.93 -6.19 10.66
N LEU A 140 -4.92 -6.05 11.51
CA LEU A 140 -4.98 -5.16 12.67
C LEU A 140 -4.96 -3.68 12.27
N SER A 141 -4.23 -3.32 11.21
CA SER A 141 -4.10 -1.92 10.79
C SER A 141 -5.43 -1.22 10.46
N PRO A 142 -6.38 -1.79 9.68
CA PRO A 142 -7.69 -1.16 9.49
C PRO A 142 -8.55 -1.13 10.76
N ILE A 143 -8.45 -2.14 11.63
CA ILE A 143 -9.20 -2.17 12.90
C ILE A 143 -8.72 -1.02 13.79
N THR A 144 -7.39 -0.89 13.94
CA THR A 144 -6.76 0.21 14.65
C THR A 144 -7.15 1.56 14.03
N ALA A 145 -7.18 1.65 12.70
CA ALA A 145 -7.61 2.88 12.02
C ALA A 145 -9.07 3.25 12.32
N ILE A 146 -9.99 2.29 12.38
CA ILE A 146 -11.39 2.54 12.77
C ILE A 146 -11.45 3.03 14.23
N VAL A 147 -10.78 2.34 15.16
CA VAL A 147 -10.82 2.66 16.58
C VAL A 147 -10.17 4.01 16.87
N VAL A 148 -8.94 4.23 16.40
CA VAL A 148 -8.21 5.48 16.63
C VAL A 148 -8.88 6.64 15.87
N GLY A 149 -9.43 6.39 14.68
CA GLY A 149 -10.19 7.41 13.94
C GLY A 149 -11.45 7.85 14.69
N TYR A 150 -12.16 6.91 15.31
CA TYR A 150 -13.30 7.20 16.18
C TYR A 150 -12.89 8.05 17.40
N ILE A 151 -11.78 7.70 18.05
CA ILE A 151 -11.24 8.44 19.20
C ILE A 151 -10.80 9.85 18.80
N ILE A 152 -10.00 9.99 17.75
CA ILE A 152 -9.49 11.29 17.25
C ILE A 152 -10.67 12.21 16.92
N MET A 153 -11.71 11.69 16.26
CA MET A 153 -12.86 12.52 15.91
C MET A 153 -13.63 13.00 17.14
N ASN A 154 -13.82 12.14 18.15
CA ASN A 154 -14.46 12.55 19.41
C ASN A 154 -13.63 13.57 20.19
N LEU A 155 -12.30 13.44 20.19
CA LEU A 155 -11.41 14.44 20.78
C LEU A 155 -11.52 15.78 20.05
N ILE A 156 -11.53 15.77 18.71
CA ILE A 156 -11.73 16.97 17.90
C ILE A 156 -13.10 17.61 18.23
N PHE A 157 -14.16 16.82 18.34
CA PHE A 157 -15.47 17.34 18.74
C PHE A 157 -15.48 17.94 20.14
N ALA A 158 -14.83 17.29 21.11
CA ALA A 158 -14.72 17.81 22.47
C ALA A 158 -13.96 19.15 22.50
N VAL A 159 -12.86 19.29 21.76
CA VAL A 159 -12.13 20.55 21.65
C VAL A 159 -12.93 21.62 20.91
N CYS A 160 -13.64 21.24 19.85
CA CYS A 160 -14.37 22.18 19.00
C CYS A 160 -15.78 22.52 19.49
N HIS A 161 -16.29 21.92 20.58
CA HIS A 161 -17.69 22.02 21.00
C HIS A 161 -18.18 23.47 21.24
N SER A 162 -17.31 24.35 21.74
CA SER A 162 -17.63 25.77 22.02
C SER A 162 -17.50 26.69 20.81
N TYR A 163 -17.02 26.18 19.67
CA TYR A 163 -16.75 27.01 18.49
C TYR A 163 -17.90 26.93 17.47
N ARG A 164 -18.11 28.03 16.74
CA ARG A 164 -19.09 28.06 15.66
C ARG A 164 -18.68 27.09 14.54
N PRO A 165 -19.61 26.26 14.00
CA PRO A 165 -19.29 25.28 12.96
C PRO A 165 -18.59 25.84 11.71
N ALA A 166 -18.88 27.09 11.33
CA ALA A 166 -18.23 27.77 10.21
C ALA A 166 -16.73 28.00 10.45
N VAL A 167 -16.36 28.43 11.65
CA VAL A 167 -14.94 28.66 12.03
C VAL A 167 -14.20 27.34 12.09
N VAL A 168 -14.81 26.31 12.68
CA VAL A 168 -14.22 24.97 12.77
C VAL A 168 -13.94 24.40 11.38
N ASN A 169 -14.91 24.48 10.46
CA ASN A 169 -14.71 23.98 9.10
C ASN A 169 -13.64 24.76 8.31
N LEU A 170 -13.57 26.08 8.47
CA LEU A 170 -12.53 26.89 7.82
C LEU A 170 -11.13 26.55 8.34
N THR A 171 -10.98 26.44 9.66
CA THR A 171 -9.71 26.06 10.28
C THR A 171 -9.32 24.63 9.91
N ALA A 172 -10.26 23.69 9.97
CA ALA A 172 -10.03 22.31 9.59
C ALA A 172 -9.65 22.17 8.12
N ASN A 173 -10.23 22.98 7.22
CA ASN A 173 -9.84 22.99 5.80
C ASN A 173 -8.35 23.35 5.62
N ARG A 174 -7.84 24.33 6.39
CA ARG A 174 -6.42 24.69 6.36
C ARG A 174 -5.53 23.62 6.99
N LEU A 175 -5.93 23.09 8.14
CA LEU A 175 -5.19 22.00 8.82
C LEU A 175 -5.20 20.70 8.01
N GLN A 176 -6.24 20.47 7.21
CA GLN A 176 -6.34 19.28 6.37
C GLN A 176 -5.21 19.21 5.34
N VAL A 177 -4.74 20.36 4.83
CA VAL A 177 -3.59 20.38 3.91
C VAL A 177 -2.34 19.80 4.58
N LEU A 178 -2.13 20.12 5.85
CA LEU A 178 -1.02 19.58 6.64
C LEU A 178 -1.22 18.09 6.94
N SER A 179 -2.41 17.67 7.37
CA SER A 179 -2.67 16.25 7.64
C SER A 179 -2.59 15.39 6.38
N ALA A 180 -3.03 15.90 5.23
CA ALA A 180 -2.89 15.23 3.94
C ALA A 180 -1.40 15.12 3.53
N ALA A 181 -0.59 16.14 3.81
CA ALA A 181 0.86 16.06 3.60
C ALA A 181 1.50 14.99 4.49
N LEU A 182 1.14 14.93 5.77
CA LEU A 182 1.62 13.89 6.70
C LEU A 182 1.19 12.49 6.25
N MET A 183 -0.05 12.36 5.76
CA MET A 183 -0.54 11.10 5.21
C MET A 183 0.29 10.69 3.99
N ALA A 184 0.49 11.58 3.01
CA ALA A 184 1.26 11.30 1.81
C ALA A 184 2.71 10.89 2.14
N PHE A 185 3.35 11.61 3.07
CA PHE A 185 4.66 11.22 3.56
C PHE A 185 4.67 9.82 4.20
N SER A 186 3.69 9.54 5.05
CA SER A 186 3.57 8.25 5.73
C SER A 186 3.32 7.11 4.74
N HIS A 187 2.50 7.38 3.71
CA HIS A 187 2.24 6.47 2.60
C HIS A 187 3.52 6.08 1.88
N GLY A 188 4.32 7.06 1.42
CA GLY A 188 5.64 6.80 0.83
C GLY A 188 6.58 6.02 1.73
N SER A 189 6.56 6.32 3.03
CA SER A 189 7.42 5.65 4.02
C SER A 189 7.10 4.17 4.21
N ASN A 190 5.90 3.69 3.89
CA ASN A 190 5.53 2.28 4.04
C ASN A 190 5.52 1.54 2.69
N ASP A 191 4.99 2.19 1.65
CA ASP A 191 4.65 1.51 0.39
C ASP A 191 5.83 1.25 -0.52
N ALA A 192 6.69 2.26 -0.75
CA ALA A 192 7.88 2.10 -1.59
C ALA A 192 8.80 0.99 -1.05
N GLN A 193 8.81 0.79 0.27
CA GLN A 193 9.62 -0.24 0.92
C GLN A 193 9.24 -1.67 0.53
N LYS A 194 8.01 -1.90 0.06
CA LYS A 194 7.57 -3.24 -0.37
C LYS A 194 8.35 -3.69 -1.60
N SER A 195 8.46 -2.81 -2.59
CA SER A 195 9.26 -3.03 -3.80
C SER A 195 10.76 -3.10 -3.47
N MET A 196 11.25 -2.24 -2.57
CA MET A 196 12.63 -2.33 -2.06
C MET A 196 12.93 -3.70 -1.45
N GLY A 197 12.01 -4.25 -0.66
CA GLY A 197 12.17 -5.55 -0.01
C GLY A 197 12.27 -6.70 -1.02
N ILE A 198 11.44 -6.67 -2.07
CA ILE A 198 11.45 -7.70 -3.13
C ILE A 198 12.73 -7.63 -3.98
N ILE A 199 13.16 -6.43 -4.36
CA ILE A 199 14.43 -6.25 -5.09
C ILE A 199 15.60 -6.72 -4.22
N THR A 200 15.61 -6.36 -2.93
CA THR A 200 16.68 -6.76 -2.00
C THR A 200 16.69 -8.27 -1.80
N LEU A 201 15.52 -8.91 -1.69
CA LEU A 201 15.39 -10.37 -1.64
C LEU A 201 15.97 -11.02 -2.91
N ALA A 202 15.70 -10.46 -4.09
CA ALA A 202 16.24 -10.97 -5.34
C ALA A 202 17.77 -10.83 -5.40
N LEU A 203 18.32 -9.67 -5.02
CA LEU A 203 19.76 -9.45 -4.95
C LEU A 203 20.44 -10.42 -3.96
N LEU A 204 19.82 -10.69 -2.82
CA LEU A 204 20.31 -11.64 -1.82
C LEU A 204 20.26 -13.08 -2.33
N SER A 205 19.11 -13.48 -2.90
CA SER A 205 18.90 -14.80 -3.50
C SER A 205 19.87 -15.09 -4.64
N GLY A 206 20.15 -14.08 -5.47
CA GLY A 206 21.12 -14.17 -6.57
C GLY A 206 22.59 -14.10 -6.13
N GLY A 207 22.89 -13.79 -4.87
CA GLY A 207 24.26 -13.67 -4.35
C GLY A 207 24.98 -12.37 -4.74
N PHE A 208 24.24 -11.30 -5.09
CA PHE A 208 24.80 -9.97 -5.36
C PHE A 208 25.05 -9.16 -4.08
N ILE A 209 24.40 -9.54 -2.97
CA ILE A 209 24.59 -8.98 -1.64
C ILE A 209 24.62 -10.12 -0.62
N ASP A 210 25.36 -9.93 0.47
CA ASP A 210 25.52 -10.97 1.51
C ASP A 210 24.46 -10.90 2.62
N THR A 211 23.83 -9.73 2.79
CA THR A 211 22.87 -9.48 3.86
C THR A 211 21.64 -8.74 3.34
N LEU A 212 20.53 -8.84 4.07
CA LEU A 212 19.26 -8.17 3.73
C LEU A 212 19.29 -6.68 4.11
N GLU A 213 20.28 -5.95 3.61
CA GLU A 213 20.38 -4.50 3.71
C GLU A 213 20.01 -3.86 2.37
N VAL A 214 19.03 -2.96 2.40
CA VAL A 214 18.51 -2.32 1.19
C VAL A 214 19.56 -1.36 0.63
N PRO A 215 20.08 -1.58 -0.59
CA PRO A 215 21.04 -0.67 -1.19
C PRO A 215 20.42 0.71 -1.44
N THR A 216 21.20 1.78 -1.26
CA THR A 216 20.74 3.16 -1.46
C THR A 216 20.20 3.40 -2.88
N ILE A 217 20.77 2.74 -3.89
CA ILE A 217 20.28 2.84 -5.27
C ILE A 217 18.89 2.23 -5.43
N VAL A 218 18.62 1.06 -4.81
CA VAL A 218 17.29 0.42 -4.81
C VAL A 218 16.27 1.34 -4.15
N LYS A 219 16.65 1.94 -3.02
CA LYS A 219 15.83 2.90 -2.29
C LYS A 219 15.47 4.12 -3.15
N LEU A 220 16.46 4.70 -3.83
CA LEU A 220 16.26 5.85 -4.73
C LEU A 220 15.36 5.49 -5.93
N LEU A 221 15.58 4.34 -6.55
CA LEU A 221 14.81 3.89 -7.70
C LEU A 221 13.34 3.62 -7.35
N CYS A 222 13.07 2.94 -6.23
CA CYS A 222 11.69 2.71 -5.76
C CYS A 222 11.01 4.04 -5.39
N ALA A 223 11.70 4.92 -4.64
CA ALA A 223 11.16 6.24 -4.31
C ALA A 223 10.79 7.05 -5.56
N ALA A 224 11.66 7.05 -6.58
CA ALA A 224 11.40 7.71 -7.86
C ALA A 224 10.23 7.06 -8.62
N ALA A 225 10.19 5.73 -8.72
CA ALA A 225 9.12 5.00 -9.41
C ALA A 225 7.75 5.28 -8.77
N MET A 226 7.65 5.21 -7.45
CA MET A 226 6.43 5.52 -6.71
C MET A 226 6.00 6.97 -6.89
N ALA A 227 6.94 7.93 -6.84
CA ALA A 227 6.65 9.34 -7.04
C ALA A 227 6.17 9.65 -8.46
N LEU A 228 6.80 9.05 -9.47
CA LEU A 228 6.38 9.14 -10.88
C LEU A 228 5.01 8.50 -11.10
N GLY A 229 4.75 7.34 -10.50
CA GLY A 229 3.42 6.74 -10.52
C GLY A 229 2.38 7.68 -9.91
N THR A 230 2.70 8.26 -8.75
CA THR A 230 1.82 9.20 -8.07
C THR A 230 1.48 10.42 -8.94
N SER A 231 2.45 10.92 -9.71
CA SER A 231 2.26 12.12 -10.54
C SER A 231 1.32 11.90 -11.74
N VAL A 232 1.19 10.66 -12.23
CA VAL A 232 0.18 10.29 -13.26
C VAL A 232 -1.23 10.34 -12.70
N GLY A 233 -1.37 10.04 -11.41
CA GLY A 233 -2.62 10.11 -10.67
C GLY A 233 -3.54 8.89 -10.84
N GLY A 234 -4.55 8.79 -9.97
CA GLY A 234 -5.42 7.61 -9.84
C GLY A 234 -6.90 7.89 -10.11
N TRP A 235 -7.23 8.69 -11.12
CA TRP A 235 -8.57 9.31 -11.26
C TRP A 235 -9.75 8.35 -11.24
N LYS A 236 -9.61 7.15 -11.83
CA LYS A 236 -10.66 6.11 -11.75
C LYS A 236 -10.96 5.72 -10.30
N ILE A 237 -9.93 5.50 -9.50
CA ILE A 237 -10.06 5.08 -8.10
C ILE A 237 -10.45 6.28 -7.22
N ILE A 238 -9.89 7.47 -7.46
CA ILE A 238 -10.26 8.71 -6.74
C ILE A 238 -11.78 8.94 -6.80
N ARG A 239 -12.38 8.78 -7.98
CA ARG A 239 -13.85 8.91 -8.16
C ARG A 239 -14.65 7.84 -7.44
N THR A 240 -14.07 6.67 -7.16
CA THR A 240 -14.73 5.58 -6.44
C THR A 240 -14.62 5.73 -4.93
N VAL A 241 -13.46 6.13 -4.42
CA VAL A 241 -13.21 6.29 -2.97
C VAL A 241 -13.80 7.61 -2.43
N GLY A 242 -13.79 8.67 -3.26
CA GLY A 242 -14.30 10.00 -2.89
C GLY A 242 -15.80 10.03 -2.63
N GLY A 243 -16.20 9.97 -1.36
CA GLY A 243 -17.57 10.26 -0.90
C GLY A 243 -18.55 9.08 -0.89
N LYS A 244 -18.14 7.87 -1.31
CA LYS A 244 -19.02 6.68 -1.27
C LYS A 244 -19.12 6.06 0.12
N ILE A 245 -18.08 6.15 0.95
CA ILE A 245 -18.09 5.57 2.31
C ILE A 245 -18.89 6.44 3.28
N PHE A 246 -18.67 7.76 3.22
CA PHE A 246 -19.22 8.73 4.14
C PHE A 246 -19.13 10.14 3.52
N LYS A 247 -20.13 10.99 3.77
CA LYS A 247 -20.16 12.37 3.27
C LYS A 247 -19.21 13.24 4.10
N MET A 248 -18.07 13.60 3.52
CA MET A 248 -17.00 14.30 4.24
C MET A 248 -17.15 15.83 4.20
N HIS A 249 -16.93 16.44 5.36
CA HIS A 249 -16.66 17.87 5.55
C HIS A 249 -15.18 18.05 5.90
N PRO A 250 -14.60 19.27 5.79
CA PRO A 250 -13.19 19.50 6.06
C PRO A 250 -12.70 18.97 7.43
N ILE A 251 -13.51 19.07 8.48
CA ILE A 251 -13.18 18.52 9.80
C ILE A 251 -13.01 16.99 9.79
N HIS A 252 -13.85 16.29 9.03
CA HIS A 252 -13.77 14.83 8.89
C HIS A 252 -12.57 14.43 8.03
N GLY A 253 -12.31 15.20 6.97
CA GLY A 253 -11.14 15.00 6.12
C GLY A 253 -9.84 15.17 6.90
N PHE A 254 -9.70 16.27 7.66
CA PHE A 254 -8.57 16.50 8.56
C PHE A 254 -8.37 15.33 9.54
N ALA A 255 -9.44 14.91 10.22
CA ALA A 255 -9.37 13.80 11.19
C ALA A 255 -8.96 12.48 10.53
N ALA A 256 -9.52 12.16 9.37
CA ALA A 256 -9.24 10.92 8.65
C ALA A 256 -7.80 10.88 8.10
N ASP A 257 -7.32 11.99 7.55
CA ASP A 257 -5.94 12.12 7.04
C ASP A 257 -4.93 12.01 8.18
N LEU A 258 -5.18 12.72 9.29
CA LEU A 258 -4.32 12.68 10.47
C LEU A 258 -4.25 11.26 11.06
N ASN A 259 -5.40 10.61 11.23
CA ASN A 259 -5.46 9.24 11.75
C ASN A 259 -4.72 8.26 10.83
N SER A 260 -4.91 8.39 9.51
CA SER A 260 -4.24 7.53 8.53
C SER A 260 -2.73 7.72 8.59
N ALA A 261 -2.26 8.97 8.68
CA ALA A 261 -0.84 9.28 8.85
C ALA A 261 -0.28 8.63 10.12
N VAL A 262 -0.95 8.79 11.26
CA VAL A 262 -0.54 8.20 12.54
C VAL A 262 -0.44 6.68 12.44
N VAL A 263 -1.48 6.00 11.97
CA VAL A 263 -1.50 4.53 11.91
C VAL A 263 -0.44 3.99 10.95
N ILE A 264 -0.31 4.58 9.74
CA ILE A 264 0.68 4.14 8.75
C ILE A 264 2.09 4.40 9.26
N PHE A 265 2.36 5.59 9.79
CA PHE A 265 3.71 5.95 10.25
C PHE A 265 4.13 5.13 11.46
N THR A 266 3.23 4.91 12.42
CA THR A 266 3.49 4.00 13.56
C THR A 266 3.79 2.59 13.06
N ALA A 267 3.04 2.06 12.09
CA ALA A 267 3.35 0.76 11.51
C ALA A 267 4.73 0.74 10.82
N THR A 268 5.10 1.80 10.10
CA THR A 268 6.44 1.94 9.50
C THR A 268 7.55 1.94 10.55
N LEU A 269 7.36 2.63 11.68
CA LEU A 269 8.31 2.64 12.80
C LEU A 269 8.43 1.27 13.46
N LEU A 270 7.34 0.51 13.52
CA LEU A 270 7.33 -0.89 13.97
C LEU A 270 7.80 -1.87 12.90
N HIS A 271 8.20 -1.38 11.72
CA HIS A 271 8.66 -2.17 10.58
C HIS A 271 7.60 -3.12 10.01
N LEU A 272 6.33 -2.78 10.20
CA LEU A 272 5.21 -3.59 9.76
C LEU A 272 4.65 -3.09 8.42
N PRO A 273 4.53 -3.97 7.40
CA PRO A 273 3.85 -3.63 6.16
C PRO A 273 2.34 -3.55 6.40
N VAL A 274 1.73 -2.43 6.01
CA VAL A 274 0.28 -2.23 6.11
C VAL A 274 -0.35 -1.98 4.75
N SER A 275 -1.66 -2.21 4.65
CA SER A 275 -2.46 -1.76 3.50
C SER A 275 -2.92 -0.34 3.73
N THR A 276 -2.31 0.62 3.07
CA THR A 276 -2.68 2.05 3.15
C THR A 276 -4.12 2.27 2.68
N THR A 277 -4.56 1.58 1.63
CA THR A 277 -5.97 1.53 1.19
C THR A 277 -6.92 1.14 2.33
N HIS A 278 -6.56 0.12 3.13
CA HIS A 278 -7.43 -0.34 4.22
C HIS A 278 -7.38 0.61 5.41
N VAL A 279 -6.19 1.14 5.74
CA VAL A 279 -6.02 2.11 6.82
C VAL A 279 -6.81 3.39 6.54
N VAL A 280 -6.71 3.96 5.34
CA VAL A 280 -7.44 5.18 4.97
C VAL A 280 -8.94 4.94 4.97
N SER A 281 -9.40 3.83 4.37
CA SER A 281 -10.82 3.46 4.39
C SER A 281 -11.32 3.25 5.83
N GLY A 282 -10.51 2.60 6.68
CA GLY A 282 -10.76 2.41 8.10
C GLY A 282 -10.87 3.72 8.87
N SER A 283 -9.95 4.67 8.63
CA SER A 283 -9.99 6.01 9.20
C SER A 283 -11.28 6.74 8.84
N ILE A 284 -11.69 6.70 7.57
CA ILE A 284 -12.94 7.33 7.11
C ILE A 284 -14.16 6.69 7.79
N MET A 285 -14.18 5.35 7.93
CA MET A 285 -15.24 4.63 8.62
C MET A 285 -15.30 4.98 10.12
N GLY A 286 -14.15 5.02 10.80
CA GLY A 286 -14.06 5.38 12.22
C GLY A 286 -14.51 6.81 12.50
N VAL A 287 -14.04 7.76 11.70
CA VAL A 287 -14.44 9.18 11.76
C VAL A 287 -15.94 9.34 11.50
N GLY A 288 -16.47 8.66 10.48
CA GLY A 288 -17.90 8.69 10.17
C GLY A 288 -18.76 8.08 11.29
N ALA A 289 -18.30 6.98 11.88
CA ALA A 289 -18.99 6.31 12.98
C ALA A 289 -19.05 7.17 14.26
N ALA A 290 -18.02 7.97 14.52
CA ALA A 290 -17.99 8.93 15.64
C ALA A 290 -19.04 10.04 15.49
N GLN A 291 -19.34 10.48 14.27
CA GLN A 291 -20.46 11.40 14.06
C GLN A 291 -21.80 10.69 14.26
N ARG A 292 -21.99 9.58 13.55
CA ARG A 292 -23.15 8.68 13.70
C ARG A 292 -22.86 7.39 12.97
N VAL A 293 -22.98 6.24 13.64
CA VAL A 293 -22.79 4.90 13.03
C VAL A 293 -23.60 4.73 11.74
N LYS A 294 -24.84 5.24 11.68
CA LYS A 294 -25.71 5.16 10.50
C LYS A 294 -25.29 6.08 9.33
N ALA A 295 -24.37 7.01 9.52
CA ALA A 295 -23.89 7.89 8.46
C ALA A 295 -22.86 7.21 7.54
N VAL A 296 -22.26 6.10 7.99
CA VAL A 296 -21.37 5.27 7.18
C VAL A 296 -22.20 4.35 6.29
N HIS A 297 -21.91 4.32 5.00
CA HIS A 297 -22.55 3.40 4.05
C HIS A 297 -21.96 1.99 4.19
N TRP A 298 -22.44 1.22 5.18
CA TRP A 298 -21.92 -0.12 5.51
C TRP A 298 -21.97 -1.13 4.36
N ASN A 299 -22.87 -0.97 3.40
CA ASN A 299 -22.90 -1.80 2.19
C ASN A 299 -21.62 -1.62 1.35
N VAL A 300 -21.14 -0.38 1.22
CA VAL A 300 -19.89 -0.07 0.52
C VAL A 300 -18.71 -0.61 1.31
N ALA A 301 -18.70 -0.40 2.63
CA ALA A 301 -17.67 -0.97 3.51
C ALA A 301 -17.56 -2.50 3.39
N ARG A 302 -18.70 -3.21 3.38
CA ARG A 302 -18.74 -4.66 3.21
C ARG A 302 -18.19 -5.10 1.86
N GLN A 303 -18.55 -4.41 0.78
CA GLN A 303 -18.02 -4.68 -0.56
C GLN A 303 -16.50 -4.49 -0.61
N MET A 304 -15.97 -3.46 0.04
CA MET A 304 -14.53 -3.23 0.15
C MET A 304 -13.86 -4.34 0.96
N VAL A 305 -14.38 -4.71 2.13
CA VAL A 305 -13.80 -5.82 2.92
C VAL A 305 -13.80 -7.15 2.14
N SER A 306 -14.86 -7.44 1.36
CA SER A 306 -14.86 -8.62 0.49
C SER A 306 -13.78 -8.57 -0.60
N ALA A 307 -13.54 -7.38 -1.18
CA ALA A 307 -12.45 -7.16 -2.13
C ALA A 307 -11.10 -7.49 -1.50
N TRP A 308 -10.90 -6.99 -0.27
CA TRP A 308 -9.64 -7.10 0.47
C TRP A 308 -9.28 -8.54 0.78
N VAL A 309 -10.26 -9.33 1.24
CA VAL A 309 -10.07 -10.76 1.54
C VAL A 309 -9.80 -11.56 0.27
N LEU A 310 -10.47 -11.22 -0.85
CA LEU A 310 -10.33 -11.92 -2.12
C LEU A 310 -8.98 -11.66 -2.81
N THR A 311 -8.36 -10.51 -2.58
CA THR A 311 -7.10 -10.13 -3.24
C THR A 311 -6.00 -11.18 -3.04
N ILE A 312 -5.77 -11.67 -1.82
CA ILE A 312 -4.66 -12.60 -1.55
C ILE A 312 -4.84 -13.93 -2.29
N PRO A 313 -5.99 -14.65 -2.19
CA PRO A 313 -6.20 -15.87 -2.95
C PRO A 313 -6.09 -15.67 -4.45
N CYS A 314 -6.69 -14.60 -4.98
CA CYS A 314 -6.66 -14.34 -6.42
C CYS A 314 -5.24 -14.04 -6.91
N THR A 315 -4.46 -13.24 -6.19
CA THR A 315 -3.08 -12.96 -6.61
C THR A 315 -2.17 -14.15 -6.40
N ALA A 316 -2.40 -15.00 -5.38
CA ALA A 316 -1.69 -16.26 -5.25
C ALA A 316 -1.93 -17.19 -6.45
N VAL A 317 -3.18 -17.31 -6.91
CA VAL A 317 -3.48 -18.06 -8.14
C VAL A 317 -2.79 -17.42 -9.34
N MET A 318 -2.83 -16.09 -9.49
CA MET A 318 -2.17 -15.40 -10.60
C MET A 318 -0.64 -15.58 -10.60
N GLY A 319 -0.01 -15.50 -9.43
CA GLY A 319 1.44 -15.74 -9.29
C GLY A 319 1.82 -17.18 -9.59
N ALA A 320 0.99 -18.14 -9.14
CA ALA A 320 1.19 -19.55 -9.45
C ALA A 320 1.05 -19.84 -10.95
N LEU A 321 0.01 -19.29 -11.59
CA LEU A 321 -0.21 -19.42 -13.04
C LEU A 321 0.92 -18.75 -13.83
N ALA A 322 1.36 -17.57 -13.43
CA ALA A 322 2.49 -16.89 -14.05
C ALA A 322 3.75 -17.75 -14.00
N PHE A 323 4.03 -18.38 -12.86
CA PHE A 323 5.17 -19.29 -12.72
C PHE A 323 5.07 -20.49 -13.67
N LEU A 324 3.90 -21.13 -13.76
CA LEU A 324 3.68 -22.27 -14.65
C LEU A 324 3.87 -21.88 -16.12
N ILE A 325 3.37 -20.71 -16.53
CA ILE A 325 3.53 -20.20 -17.90
C ILE A 325 5.00 -19.91 -18.20
N ILE A 326 5.68 -19.18 -17.31
CA ILE A 326 7.10 -18.84 -17.48
C ILE A 326 7.93 -20.12 -17.56
N ARG A 327 7.70 -21.07 -16.63
CA ARG A 327 8.37 -22.37 -16.65
C ARG A 327 8.12 -23.10 -17.98
N TYR A 328 6.88 -23.15 -18.46
CA TYR A 328 6.58 -23.79 -19.74
C TYR A 328 7.35 -23.12 -20.90
N VAL A 329 7.36 -21.79 -20.99
CA VAL A 329 8.06 -21.08 -22.08
C VAL A 329 9.58 -21.30 -22.01
N PHE A 330 10.18 -21.23 -20.82
CA PHE A 330 11.63 -21.39 -20.67
C PHE A 330 12.12 -22.84 -20.83
N PHE A 331 11.32 -23.83 -20.42
CA PHE A 331 11.71 -25.25 -20.49
C PHE A 331 11.16 -25.98 -21.72
N ALA A 332 10.13 -25.46 -22.41
CA ALA A 332 9.70 -26.00 -23.72
C ALA A 332 10.53 -25.44 -24.90
N ALA A 333 11.37 -24.43 -24.64
CA ALA A 333 12.32 -23.88 -25.61
C ALA A 333 13.69 -24.60 -25.60
N VAL A 334 13.83 -25.68 -24.83
CA VAL A 334 14.99 -26.58 -24.76
C VAL A 334 14.53 -27.99 -25.10
#